data_AF-A0A382S1J7-F1
#
_entry.id   AF-A0A382S1J7-F1
#
_cell.length_a   1.000
_cell.length_b   1.000
_cell.length_c   1.000
_cell.angle_alpha   90.00
_cell.angle_beta   90.00
_cell.angle_gamma   90.00
#
_symmetry.space_group_name_H-M   'P 1'
#
loop_
_entity.id
_entity.type
_entity.pdbx_description
1 polymer ?
#
loop_
_entity_poly.entity_id
_entity_poly.type
_entity_poly.pdbx_seq_one_letter_code
_entity_poly.pdbx_strand_id
1 'polypeptide(L)'
;MTIKLRPWQTEALKKSMKWLIDDRKDRHFLINAAPGAGKTIASCVIAETLIQKGKIDRVVVIAPRTEVVNQWARDYRLVTGRHMAKVTGQDGDLTTLNVDVCATWAAVQNLSASMQTVCEQNRTLVICDEHHHAAVQAAWGSGADDAFTAAKFVLILTGTPIRSDGEHSVWLAYNDAGAINHPDDGTYTLTYGQAVDLGYCRPVTFHRHQGEFSVDLADGVKVQISGDQAAVITGRLARIPALQRALGFYRLATTPLFEADGQTPLLTGYQASMVEWGNQKLTEL
;
A
#
# COMPACT_ATOMS: atom_id res chain seq x y z
N MET A 1 -22.30 20.34 7.19
CA MET A 1 -22.11 20.29 5.72
C MET A 1 -22.37 18.87 5.29
N THR A 2 -23.21 18.64 4.28
CA THR A 2 -23.46 17.29 3.75
C THR A 2 -22.39 16.97 2.71
N ILE A 3 -21.53 15.99 2.96
CA ILE A 3 -20.50 15.58 2.01
C ILE A 3 -21.18 14.86 0.84
N LYS A 4 -20.97 15.35 -0.38
CA LYS A 4 -21.44 14.68 -1.60
C LYS A 4 -20.49 13.53 -1.94
N LEU A 5 -20.96 12.30 -1.83
CA LEU A 5 -20.17 11.11 -2.12
C LEU A 5 -19.97 10.92 -3.63
N ARG A 6 -18.80 10.39 -3.99
CA ARG A 6 -18.52 9.87 -5.34
C ARG A 6 -19.36 8.60 -5.57
N PRO A 7 -19.71 8.27 -6.82
CA PRO A 7 -20.41 7.03 -7.15
C PRO A 7 -19.80 5.78 -6.51
N TRP A 8 -18.48 5.60 -6.62
CA TRP A 8 -17.79 4.44 -6.07
C TRP A 8 -17.91 4.33 -4.54
N GLN A 9 -17.90 5.47 -3.82
CA GLN A 9 -18.04 5.50 -2.36
C GLN A 9 -19.44 5.08 -1.94
N THR A 10 -20.45 5.46 -2.72
CA THR A 10 -21.84 5.05 -2.51
C THR A 10 -22.03 3.57 -2.79
N GLU A 11 -21.40 3.05 -3.84
CA GLU A 11 -21.43 1.63 -4.17
C GLU A 11 -20.68 0.78 -3.13
N ALA A 12 -19.50 1.23 -2.70
CA ALA A 12 -18.73 0.60 -1.63
C ALA A 12 -19.52 0.56 -0.31
N LEU A 13 -20.21 1.66 0.04
CA LEU A 13 -21.12 1.69 1.19
C LEU A 13 -22.21 0.61 1.06
N LYS A 14 -22.95 0.58 -0.05
CA LYS A 14 -24.02 -0.40 -0.28
C LYS A 14 -23.49 -1.84 -0.17
N LYS A 15 -22.35 -2.12 -0.81
CA LYS A 15 -21.72 -3.44 -0.79
C LYS A 15 -21.29 -3.84 0.62
N SER A 16 -20.68 -2.91 1.37
CA SER A 16 -20.27 -3.16 2.76
C SER A 16 -21.46 -3.45 3.68
N MET A 17 -22.60 -2.77 3.50
CA MET A 17 -23.80 -3.02 4.30
C MET A 17 -24.39 -4.38 4.00
N LYS A 18 -24.50 -4.75 2.71
CA LYS A 18 -24.95 -6.07 2.30
C LYS A 18 -24.07 -7.16 2.91
N TRP A 19 -22.75 -7.03 2.81
CA TRP A 19 -21.80 -8.00 3.34
C TRP A 19 -21.85 -8.12 4.87
N LEU A 20 -21.68 -7.01 5.59
CA LEU A 20 -21.50 -6.99 7.04
C LEU A 20 -22.81 -7.20 7.81
N ILE A 21 -23.95 -6.77 7.26
CA ILE A 21 -25.23 -6.73 7.98
C ILE A 21 -26.25 -7.73 7.47
N ASP A 22 -26.39 -7.87 6.15
CA ASP A 22 -27.44 -8.68 5.54
C ASP A 22 -26.97 -10.13 5.38
N ASP A 23 -25.83 -10.34 4.72
CA ASP A 23 -25.30 -11.66 4.40
C ASP A 23 -24.52 -12.27 5.59
N ARG A 24 -23.78 -11.43 6.34
CA ARG A 24 -23.00 -11.79 7.54
C ARG A 24 -22.06 -12.99 7.37
N LYS A 25 -21.48 -13.14 6.18
CA LYS A 25 -20.56 -14.24 5.87
C LYS A 25 -19.21 -14.08 6.58
N ASP A 26 -18.75 -12.85 6.77
CA ASP A 26 -17.52 -12.50 7.47
C ASP A 26 -17.69 -11.12 8.16
N ARG A 27 -16.86 -10.83 9.16
CA ARG A 27 -16.78 -9.52 9.82
C ARG A 27 -15.79 -8.55 9.16
N HIS A 28 -14.92 -9.05 8.27
CA HIS A 28 -13.94 -8.26 7.53
C HIS A 28 -14.53 -7.80 6.20
N PHE A 29 -14.34 -6.53 5.85
CA PHE A 29 -14.64 -6.00 4.52
C PHE A 29 -13.42 -5.29 3.97
N LEU A 30 -13.08 -5.55 2.72
CA LEU A 30 -11.89 -5.01 2.07
C LEU A 30 -12.27 -3.90 1.08
N ILE A 31 -11.64 -2.73 1.22
CA ILE A 31 -11.65 -1.68 0.21
C ILE A 31 -10.27 -1.60 -0.41
N ASN A 32 -10.18 -2.05 -1.65
CA ASN A 32 -9.01 -1.92 -2.49
C ASN A 32 -9.24 -0.77 -3.48
N ALA A 33 -8.67 0.41 -3.20
CA ALA A 33 -8.84 1.57 -4.06
C ALA A 33 -7.55 2.39 -4.17
N ALA A 34 -7.32 2.92 -5.36
CA ALA A 34 -6.12 3.69 -5.68
C ALA A 34 -5.81 4.78 -4.63
N PRO A 35 -4.52 5.02 -4.31
CA PRO A 35 -4.12 6.15 -3.46
C PRO A 35 -4.73 7.47 -3.96
N GLY A 36 -5.29 8.26 -3.04
CA GLY A 36 -5.97 9.52 -3.38
C GLY A 36 -7.40 9.39 -3.90
N ALA A 37 -7.92 8.18 -4.15
CA ALA A 37 -9.30 8.01 -4.63
C ALA A 37 -10.40 8.39 -3.60
N GLY A 38 -10.02 8.57 -2.33
CA GLY A 38 -10.91 8.99 -1.24
C GLY A 38 -11.37 7.84 -0.32
N LYS A 39 -10.47 6.89 -0.01
CA LYS A 39 -10.74 5.76 0.90
C LYS A 39 -11.22 6.22 2.28
N THR A 40 -10.53 7.20 2.88
CA THR A 40 -10.86 7.74 4.21
C THR A 40 -12.32 8.16 4.31
N ILE A 41 -12.82 8.96 3.35
CA ILE A 41 -14.21 9.40 3.34
C ILE A 41 -15.19 8.22 3.17
N ALA A 42 -14.88 7.26 2.30
CA ALA A 42 -15.72 6.06 2.14
C ALA A 42 -15.86 5.30 3.46
N SER A 43 -14.74 5.11 4.16
CA SER A 43 -14.68 4.41 5.44
C SER A 43 -15.40 5.15 6.56
N CYS A 44 -15.24 6.47 6.65
CA CYS A 44 -15.95 7.28 7.63
C CYS A 44 -17.47 7.22 7.43
N VAL A 45 -17.95 7.19 6.18
CA VAL A 45 -19.38 7.07 5.87
C VAL A 45 -19.92 5.68 6.21
N ILE A 46 -19.14 4.63 5.98
CA ILE A 46 -19.48 3.27 6.42
C ILE A 46 -19.61 3.24 7.94
N ALA A 47 -18.64 3.82 8.67
CA ALA A 47 -18.68 3.92 10.12
C ALA A 47 -19.91 4.70 10.60
N GLU A 48 -20.19 5.87 10.02
CA GLU A 48 -21.37 6.69 10.32
C GLU A 48 -22.66 5.88 10.13
N THR A 49 -22.79 5.18 9.01
CA THR A 49 -23.98 4.38 8.69
C THR A 49 -24.17 3.24 9.69
N LEU A 50 -23.08 2.57 10.10
CA LEU A 50 -23.14 1.52 11.12
C LEU A 50 -23.53 2.07 12.50
N ILE A 51 -23.04 3.26 12.87
CA ILE A 51 -23.41 3.96 14.11
C ILE A 51 -24.90 4.32 14.07
N GLN A 52 -25.37 4.96 12.98
CA GLN A 52 -26.77 5.36 12.83
C GLN A 52 -27.74 4.17 12.84
N LYS A 53 -27.32 3.01 12.31
CA LYS A 53 -28.07 1.76 12.37
C LYS A 53 -27.96 1.03 13.72
N GLY A 54 -27.24 1.59 14.68
CA GLY A 54 -27.00 1.00 16.00
C GLY A 54 -26.30 -0.35 15.92
N LYS A 55 -25.40 -0.55 14.95
CA LYS A 55 -24.64 -1.80 14.76
C LYS A 55 -23.27 -1.77 15.45
N ILE A 56 -22.73 -0.57 15.63
CA ILE A 56 -21.50 -0.31 16.38
C ILE A 56 -21.72 0.91 17.27
N ASP A 57 -20.93 1.00 18.34
CA ASP A 57 -20.92 2.14 19.27
C ASP A 57 -19.60 2.92 19.19
N ARG A 58 -18.61 2.29 18.57
CA ARG A 58 -17.21 2.60 18.74
C ARG A 58 -16.41 2.42 17.47
N VAL A 59 -15.53 3.38 17.18
CA VAL A 59 -14.58 3.30 16.07
C VAL A 59 -13.15 3.40 16.59
N VAL A 60 -12.31 2.49 16.09
CA VAL A 60 -10.86 2.51 16.24
C VAL A 60 -10.25 2.58 14.85
N VAL A 61 -9.34 3.53 14.61
CA VAL A 61 -8.61 3.65 13.35
C VAL A 61 -7.13 3.41 13.59
N ILE A 62 -6.51 2.62 12.73
CA ILE A 62 -5.07 2.35 12.75
C ILE A 62 -4.49 2.84 11.44
N ALA A 63 -3.45 3.67 11.52
CA ALA A 63 -2.82 4.30 10.35
C ALA A 63 -1.28 4.22 10.45
N PRO A 64 -0.54 4.37 9.34
CA PRO A 64 0.90 4.13 9.34
C PRO A 64 1.73 5.22 10.02
N ARG A 65 1.26 6.48 10.02
CA ARG A 65 2.04 7.63 10.51
C ARG A 65 1.16 8.64 11.24
N THR A 66 1.78 9.40 12.14
CA THR A 66 1.12 10.41 12.97
C THR A 66 0.39 11.47 12.14
N GLU A 67 0.94 11.88 10.99
CA GLU A 67 0.30 12.83 10.08
C GLU A 67 -1.02 12.27 9.51
N VAL A 68 -1.03 10.96 9.18
CA VAL A 68 -2.21 10.25 8.68
C VAL A 68 -3.26 10.11 9.79
N VAL A 69 -2.84 9.77 11.02
CA VAL A 69 -3.70 9.76 12.21
C VAL A 69 -4.38 11.11 12.44
N ASN A 70 -3.63 12.21 12.30
CA ASN A 70 -4.18 13.57 12.40
C ASN A 70 -5.21 13.86 11.30
N GLN A 71 -5.00 13.37 10.08
CA GLN A 71 -5.95 13.52 8.98
C GLN A 71 -7.22 12.72 9.23
N TRP A 72 -7.10 11.48 9.70
CA TRP A 72 -8.24 10.64 10.09
C TRP A 72 -9.12 11.30 11.13
N ALA A 73 -8.55 11.86 12.19
CA ALA A 73 -9.33 12.52 13.23
C ALA A 73 -10.16 13.71 12.67
N ARG A 74 -9.58 14.48 11.73
CA ARG A 74 -10.28 15.61 11.08
C ARG A 74 -11.39 15.13 10.14
N ASP A 75 -11.09 14.18 9.26
CA ASP A 75 -12.04 13.68 8.26
C ASP A 75 -13.17 12.92 8.94
N TYR A 76 -12.88 12.16 9.99
CA TYR A 76 -13.88 11.49 10.81
C TYR A 76 -14.83 12.48 11.49
N ARG A 77 -14.30 13.56 12.09
CA ARG A 77 -15.14 14.62 12.67
C ARG A 77 -15.98 15.32 11.62
N LEU A 78 -15.44 15.56 10.43
CA LEU A 78 -16.15 16.21 9.33
C LEU A 78 -17.34 15.37 8.84
N VAL A 79 -17.15 14.05 8.72
CA VAL A 79 -18.17 13.11 8.22
C VAL A 79 -19.20 12.79 9.31
N THR A 80 -18.74 12.36 10.48
CA THR A 80 -19.61 11.76 11.51
C THR A 80 -20.09 12.76 12.57
N GLY A 81 -19.45 13.93 12.66
CA GLY A 81 -19.64 14.87 13.77
C GLY A 81 -19.07 14.40 15.11
N ARG A 82 -18.53 13.19 15.23
CA ARG A 82 -17.98 12.63 16.48
C ARG A 82 -16.51 13.01 16.66
N HIS A 83 -16.08 13.13 17.91
CA HIS A 83 -14.68 13.36 18.23
C HIS A 83 -13.90 12.05 18.14
N MET A 84 -12.70 12.11 17.55
CA MET A 84 -11.74 11.00 17.52
C MET A 84 -10.46 11.44 18.21
N ALA A 85 -10.18 10.86 19.36
CA ALA A 85 -8.98 11.09 20.16
C ALA A 85 -7.79 10.36 19.52
N LYS A 86 -6.64 11.01 19.58
CA LYS A 86 -5.38 10.42 19.11
C LYS A 86 -4.70 9.77 20.30
N VAL A 87 -4.32 8.52 20.15
CA VAL A 87 -3.64 7.76 21.22
C VAL A 87 -2.25 7.34 20.77
N THR A 88 -1.36 7.29 21.74
CA THR A 88 0.05 6.95 21.62
C THR A 88 0.35 5.77 22.53
N GLY A 89 1.47 5.07 22.31
CA GLY A 89 1.86 3.95 23.15
C GLY A 89 2.11 4.28 24.64
N GLN A 90 2.05 5.56 25.03
CA GLN A 90 2.22 6.03 26.41
C GLN A 90 0.89 6.22 27.16
N ASP A 91 -0.24 6.25 26.46
CA ASP A 91 -1.55 6.52 27.08
C ASP A 91 -2.05 5.36 27.96
N GLY A 92 -1.44 4.18 27.86
CA GLY A 92 -1.66 3.06 28.78
C GLY A 92 -3.06 2.45 28.66
N ASP A 93 -3.98 2.85 29.55
CA ASP A 93 -5.33 2.32 29.64
C ASP A 93 -6.36 3.22 28.92
N LEU A 94 -6.91 2.70 27.83
CA LEU A 94 -7.92 3.34 27.00
C LEU A 94 -9.35 2.96 27.40
N THR A 95 -9.58 2.06 28.35
CA THR A 95 -10.93 1.55 28.67
C THR A 95 -11.85 2.62 29.25
N THR A 96 -11.28 3.65 29.87
CA THR A 96 -12.03 4.80 30.40
C THR A 96 -12.37 5.85 29.32
N LEU A 97 -11.72 5.77 28.14
CA LEU A 97 -11.93 6.69 27.03
C LEU A 97 -13.20 6.33 26.25
N ASN A 98 -14.32 6.92 26.66
CA ASN A 98 -15.61 6.82 25.95
C ASN A 98 -15.70 7.66 24.65
N VAL A 99 -14.58 7.92 23.96
CA VAL A 99 -14.49 8.71 22.71
C VAL A 99 -13.69 7.99 21.63
N ASP A 100 -14.16 7.91 20.36
CA ASP A 100 -13.51 7.21 19.23
C ASP A 100 -11.99 7.44 19.17
N VAL A 101 -11.19 6.46 18.76
CA VAL A 101 -9.71 6.60 18.80
C VAL A 101 -9.05 6.34 17.46
N CYS A 102 -7.94 7.02 17.23
CA CYS A 102 -7.00 6.71 16.16
C CYS A 102 -5.57 6.60 16.69
N ALA A 103 -4.84 5.61 16.18
CA ALA A 103 -3.49 5.27 16.63
C ALA A 103 -2.58 4.94 15.44
N THR A 104 -1.27 5.04 15.65
CA THR A 104 -0.31 4.44 14.72
C THR A 104 -0.18 2.95 14.96
N TRP A 105 0.25 2.20 13.95
CA TRP A 105 0.60 0.79 14.10
C TRP A 105 1.61 0.53 15.24
N ALA A 106 2.62 1.39 15.38
CA ALA A 106 3.59 1.30 16.47
C ALA A 106 2.96 1.54 17.86
N ALA A 107 1.96 2.43 17.96
CA ALA A 107 1.26 2.66 19.22
C ALA A 107 0.40 1.46 19.63
N VAL A 108 -0.20 0.75 18.65
CA VAL A 108 -1.02 -0.45 18.90
C VAL A 108 -0.24 -1.54 19.62
N GLN A 109 1.06 -1.73 19.31
CA GLN A 109 1.89 -2.75 19.97
C GLN A 109 1.90 -2.59 21.50
N ASN A 110 1.99 -1.34 21.99
CA ASN A 110 2.00 -1.04 23.42
C ASN A 110 0.59 -0.92 24.03
N LEU A 111 -0.45 -0.86 23.20
CA LEU A 111 -1.85 -0.68 23.62
C LEU A 111 -2.71 -1.93 23.36
N SER A 112 -2.11 -3.04 22.91
CA SER A 112 -2.79 -4.23 22.41
C SER A 112 -3.86 -4.75 23.38
N ALA A 113 -3.48 -5.00 24.63
CA ALA A 113 -4.41 -5.47 25.66
C ALA A 113 -5.58 -4.50 25.91
N SER A 114 -5.30 -3.20 25.95
CA SER A 114 -6.33 -2.18 26.18
C SER A 114 -7.28 -2.05 24.98
N MET A 115 -6.78 -2.12 23.75
CA MET A 115 -7.59 -2.13 22.53
C MET A 115 -8.50 -3.36 22.46
N GLN A 116 -8.01 -4.52 22.89
CA GLN A 116 -8.80 -5.73 22.96
C GLN A 116 -9.92 -5.59 23.99
N THR A 117 -9.63 -5.05 25.18
CA THR A 117 -10.67 -4.77 26.19
C THR A 117 -11.71 -3.75 25.69
N VAL A 118 -11.30 -2.71 24.95
CA VAL A 118 -12.23 -1.77 24.30
C VAL A 118 -13.17 -2.51 23.35
N CYS A 119 -12.65 -3.47 22.58
CA CYS A 119 -13.45 -4.30 21.67
C CYS A 119 -14.38 -5.27 22.39
N GLU A 120 -14.00 -5.78 23.56
CA GLU A 120 -14.84 -6.67 24.38
C GLU A 120 -16.00 -5.92 25.04
N GLN A 121 -15.76 -4.68 25.47
CA GLN A 121 -16.75 -3.85 26.15
C GLN A 121 -17.71 -3.15 25.18
N ASN A 122 -17.30 -2.93 23.92
CA ASN A 122 -18.05 -2.13 22.97
C ASN A 122 -18.16 -2.83 21.61
N ARG A 123 -19.29 -2.64 20.91
CA ARG A 123 -19.42 -3.07 19.52
C ARG A 123 -18.54 -2.18 18.65
N THR A 124 -17.32 -2.63 18.39
CA THR A 124 -16.27 -1.81 17.79
C THR A 124 -16.07 -2.12 16.31
N LEU A 125 -16.05 -1.07 15.48
CA LEU A 125 -15.49 -1.12 14.13
C LEU A 125 -14.01 -0.74 14.19
N VAL A 126 -13.17 -1.64 13.72
CA VAL A 126 -11.75 -1.37 13.52
C VAL A 126 -11.52 -1.03 12.06
N ILE A 127 -10.89 0.11 11.78
CA ILE A 127 -10.51 0.53 10.43
C ILE A 127 -9.00 0.47 10.34
N CYS A 128 -8.51 -0.38 9.45
CA CYS A 128 -7.10 -0.55 9.14
C CYS A 128 -6.76 0.21 7.87
N ASP A 129 -6.01 1.31 8.01
CA ASP A 129 -5.46 2.04 6.87
C ASP A 129 -4.05 1.56 6.52
N GLU A 130 -3.83 1.35 5.21
CA GLU A 130 -2.60 0.81 4.64
C GLU A 130 -2.13 -0.49 5.32
N HIS A 131 -2.97 -1.51 5.23
CA HIS A 131 -2.79 -2.85 5.82
C HIS A 131 -1.44 -3.52 5.55
N HIS A 132 -0.75 -3.16 4.47
CA HIS A 132 0.57 -3.73 4.17
C HIS A 132 1.62 -3.40 5.25
N HIS A 133 1.47 -2.29 5.98
CA HIS A 133 2.31 -1.97 7.13
C HIS A 133 2.09 -2.91 8.32
N ALA A 134 0.91 -3.53 8.43
CA ALA A 134 0.60 -4.51 9.47
C ALA A 134 1.55 -5.70 9.42
N ALA A 135 1.78 -6.27 8.23
CA ALA A 135 2.64 -7.44 8.09
C ALA A 135 4.13 -7.11 8.34
N VAL A 136 4.57 -5.92 7.90
CA VAL A 136 5.96 -5.47 8.16
C VAL A 136 6.21 -5.29 9.66
N GLN A 137 5.20 -4.88 10.44
CA GLN A 137 5.31 -4.77 11.89
C GLN A 137 4.96 -6.06 12.64
N ALA A 138 4.15 -6.96 12.07
CA ALA A 138 3.89 -8.29 12.61
C ALA A 138 5.14 -9.18 12.56
N ALA A 139 5.99 -9.00 11.54
CA ALA A 139 7.33 -9.59 11.50
C ALA A 139 8.23 -9.15 12.68
N TRP A 140 7.83 -8.12 13.44
CA TRP A 140 8.57 -7.56 14.58
C TRP A 140 7.93 -7.85 15.94
N GLY A 141 6.87 -8.66 16.01
CA GLY A 141 6.36 -9.14 17.30
C GLY A 141 4.92 -9.67 17.25
N SER A 142 4.71 -10.80 17.93
CA SER A 142 3.44 -11.51 18.14
C SER A 142 2.37 -10.73 18.94
N GLY A 143 2.53 -9.42 19.14
CA GLY A 143 1.72 -8.62 20.06
C GLY A 143 0.51 -7.92 19.43
N ALA A 144 0.49 -7.75 18.10
CA ALA A 144 -0.62 -7.08 17.41
C ALA A 144 -1.79 -8.01 17.08
N ASP A 145 -1.57 -9.33 17.10
CA ASP A 145 -2.55 -10.34 16.66
C ASP A 145 -3.81 -10.34 17.53
N ASP A 146 -3.68 -10.10 18.84
CA ASP A 146 -4.79 -10.18 19.79
C ASP A 146 -5.52 -8.85 20.02
N ALA A 147 -5.00 -7.72 19.54
CA ALA A 147 -5.48 -6.39 19.91
C ALA A 147 -6.94 -6.11 19.50
N PHE A 148 -7.48 -6.87 18.54
CA PHE A 148 -8.78 -6.62 17.94
C PHE A 148 -9.59 -7.89 17.69
N THR A 149 -9.25 -8.99 18.36
CA THR A 149 -9.95 -10.28 18.22
C THR A 149 -11.45 -10.16 18.52
N ALA A 150 -11.82 -9.31 19.49
CA ALA A 150 -13.22 -9.05 19.85
C ALA A 150 -13.93 -8.00 18.97
N ALA A 151 -13.26 -7.43 17.96
CA ALA A 151 -13.86 -6.42 17.11
C ALA A 151 -15.13 -6.94 16.42
N LYS A 152 -16.17 -6.09 16.40
CA LYS A 152 -17.47 -6.44 15.81
C LYS A 152 -17.37 -6.54 14.29
N PHE A 153 -16.69 -5.57 13.68
CA PHE A 153 -16.40 -5.52 12.26
C PHE A 153 -14.99 -4.97 12.06
N VAL A 154 -14.37 -5.35 10.94
CA VAL A 154 -13.05 -4.86 10.55
C VAL A 154 -13.13 -4.37 9.11
N LEU A 155 -12.71 -3.13 8.88
CA LEU A 155 -12.65 -2.53 7.56
C LEU A 155 -11.18 -2.36 7.18
N ILE A 156 -10.76 -3.02 6.11
CA ILE A 156 -9.36 -3.06 5.67
C ILE A 156 -9.22 -2.22 4.42
N LEU A 157 -8.29 -1.27 4.43
CA LEU A 157 -8.05 -0.34 3.34
C LEU A 157 -6.66 -0.60 2.74
N THR A 158 -6.63 -0.76 1.42
CA THR A 158 -5.38 -0.91 0.68
C THR A 158 -5.44 -0.16 -0.65
N GLY A 159 -4.31 0.37 -1.10
CA GLY A 159 -4.10 0.80 -2.49
C GLY A 159 -3.26 -0.16 -3.31
N THR A 160 -2.68 -1.18 -2.69
CA THR A 160 -1.72 -2.13 -3.27
C THR A 160 -2.06 -3.54 -2.77
N PRO A 161 -2.98 -4.24 -3.45
CA PRO A 161 -3.52 -5.53 -3.00
C PRO A 161 -2.58 -6.72 -3.25
N ILE A 162 -1.54 -6.54 -4.07
CA ILE A 162 -0.59 -7.59 -4.45
C ILE A 162 0.73 -7.32 -3.74
N ARG A 163 1.26 -8.36 -3.11
CA ARG A 163 2.58 -8.39 -2.47
C ARG A 163 3.44 -9.46 -3.11
N SER A 164 4.68 -9.11 -3.44
CA SER A 164 5.66 -10.04 -3.98
C SER A 164 6.59 -10.63 -2.92
N ASP A 165 6.46 -10.20 -1.66
CA ASP A 165 7.35 -10.60 -0.55
C ASP A 165 6.86 -11.81 0.25
N GLY A 166 5.73 -12.43 -0.12
CA GLY A 166 5.26 -13.70 0.46
C GLY A 166 4.77 -13.65 1.91
N GLU A 167 4.94 -12.53 2.60
CA GLU A 167 4.61 -12.37 4.03
C GLU A 167 3.09 -12.32 4.28
N HIS A 168 2.64 -13.13 5.25
CA HIS A 168 1.24 -13.16 5.67
C HIS A 168 0.85 -11.86 6.40
N SER A 169 -0.37 -11.38 6.20
CA SER A 169 -0.88 -10.24 6.96
C SER A 169 -1.83 -10.63 8.07
N VAL A 170 -1.89 -9.78 9.09
CA VAL A 170 -2.60 -10.01 10.37
C VAL A 170 -4.10 -10.32 10.21
N TRP A 171 -4.79 -9.77 9.20
CA TRP A 171 -6.25 -9.89 9.08
C TRP A 171 -6.77 -10.54 7.81
N LEU A 172 -5.95 -10.69 6.78
CA LEU A 172 -6.35 -11.38 5.56
C LEU A 172 -5.20 -12.28 5.07
N ALA A 173 -5.54 -13.51 4.70
CA ALA A 173 -4.60 -14.39 4.04
C ALA A 173 -4.27 -13.85 2.64
N TYR A 174 -3.09 -14.19 2.12
CA TYR A 174 -2.78 -14.05 0.70
C TYR A 174 -2.84 -15.42 0.05
N ASN A 175 -3.19 -15.47 -1.24
CA ASN A 175 -3.06 -16.68 -2.04
C ASN A 175 -1.62 -16.86 -2.54
N ASP A 176 -1.33 -17.99 -3.19
CA ASP A 176 0.00 -18.31 -3.71
C ASP A 176 0.53 -17.30 -4.74
N ALA A 177 -0.36 -16.48 -5.32
CA ALA A 177 -0.03 -15.39 -6.23
C ALA A 177 0.21 -14.04 -5.52
N GLY A 178 0.24 -14.03 -4.19
CA GLY A 178 0.48 -12.83 -3.39
C GLY A 178 -0.68 -11.83 -3.40
N ALA A 179 -1.88 -12.24 -3.81
CA ALA A 179 -3.09 -11.43 -3.76
C ALA A 179 -3.92 -11.75 -2.51
N ILE A 180 -4.56 -10.74 -1.92
CA ILE A 180 -5.42 -10.91 -0.74
C ILE A 180 -6.52 -11.94 -1.06
N ASN A 181 -6.57 -13.01 -0.26
CA ASN A 181 -7.57 -14.06 -0.33
C ASN A 181 -8.81 -13.66 0.50
N HIS A 182 -9.74 -12.95 -0.15
CA HIS A 182 -11.02 -12.55 0.44
C HIS A 182 -12.13 -12.63 -0.62
N PRO A 183 -13.38 -13.02 -0.27
CA PRO A 183 -14.45 -13.12 -1.24
C PRO A 183 -14.74 -11.80 -1.97
N ASP A 184 -15.08 -11.89 -3.25
CA ASP A 184 -15.44 -10.73 -4.07
C ASP A 184 -16.63 -9.97 -3.48
N ASP A 185 -17.62 -10.67 -2.91
CA ASP A 185 -18.76 -10.06 -2.21
C ASP A 185 -18.32 -9.18 -1.02
N GLY A 186 -17.24 -9.57 -0.34
CA GLY A 186 -16.63 -8.85 0.79
C GLY A 186 -15.56 -7.83 0.37
N THR A 187 -15.33 -7.66 -0.93
CA THR A 187 -14.28 -6.79 -1.47
C THR A 187 -14.87 -5.74 -2.41
N TYR A 188 -14.56 -4.46 -2.20
CA TYR A 188 -14.78 -3.43 -3.21
C TYR A 188 -13.46 -3.02 -3.84
N THR A 189 -13.36 -3.14 -5.17
CA THR A 189 -12.16 -2.80 -5.94
C THR A 189 -12.43 -1.62 -6.86
N LEU A 190 -11.66 -0.54 -6.69
CA LEU A 190 -11.54 0.56 -7.64
C LEU A 190 -10.11 0.57 -8.18
N THR A 191 -9.93 0.08 -9.41
CA THR A 191 -8.59 0.00 -10.01
C THR A 191 -8.03 1.41 -10.27
N TYR A 192 -6.71 1.51 -10.35
CA TYR A 192 -6.06 2.76 -10.71
C TYR A 192 -6.53 3.30 -12.09
N GLY A 193 -6.68 2.42 -13.09
CA GLY A 193 -7.24 2.78 -14.40
C GLY A 193 -8.62 3.42 -14.28
N GLN A 194 -9.55 2.75 -13.58
CA GLN A 194 -10.89 3.29 -13.32
C GLN A 194 -10.83 4.63 -12.55
N ALA A 195 -9.95 4.75 -11.57
CA ALA A 195 -9.81 5.99 -10.80
C ALA A 195 -9.29 7.16 -11.65
N VAL A 196 -8.43 6.88 -12.65
CA VAL A 196 -7.97 7.87 -13.64
C VAL A 196 -9.11 8.23 -14.61
N ASP A 197 -9.80 7.24 -15.18
CA ASP A 197 -10.89 7.45 -16.14
C ASP A 197 -12.05 8.26 -15.53
N LEU A 198 -12.33 8.03 -14.24
CA LEU A 198 -13.36 8.76 -13.49
C LEU A 198 -12.88 10.11 -12.95
N GLY A 199 -11.63 10.50 -13.22
CA GLY A 199 -11.05 11.78 -12.81
C GLY A 199 -10.78 11.91 -11.30
N TYR A 200 -10.73 10.80 -10.57
CA TYR A 200 -10.41 10.79 -9.14
C TYR A 200 -8.90 10.87 -8.88
N CYS A 201 -8.11 10.26 -9.76
CA CYS A 201 -6.66 10.25 -9.72
C CYS A 201 -6.10 10.89 -11.00
N ARG A 202 -4.88 11.45 -10.90
CA ARG A 202 -4.15 11.93 -12.08
C ARG A 202 -3.40 10.76 -12.71
N PRO A 203 -3.31 10.69 -14.05
CA PRO A 203 -2.43 9.74 -14.71
C PRO A 203 -0.97 10.05 -14.33
N VAL A 204 -0.25 9.03 -13.87
CA VAL A 204 1.19 9.04 -13.70
C VAL A 204 1.85 9.09 -15.07
N THR A 205 2.71 10.09 -15.26
CA THR A 205 3.54 10.22 -16.45
C THR A 205 4.98 9.89 -16.10
N PHE A 206 5.56 8.93 -16.81
CA PHE A 206 6.98 8.61 -16.69
C PHE A 206 7.72 9.37 -17.78
N HIS A 207 8.34 10.48 -17.40
CA HIS A 207 9.18 11.25 -18.31
C HIS A 207 10.55 10.58 -18.40
N ARG A 208 10.94 10.24 -19.63
CA ARG A 208 12.31 9.82 -19.91
C ARG A 208 13.19 11.06 -19.98
N HIS A 209 14.02 11.26 -18.98
CA HIS A 209 15.08 12.27 -19.04
C HIS A 209 16.31 11.67 -19.70
N GLN A 210 16.85 12.38 -20.69
CA GLN A 210 18.16 12.04 -21.26
C GLN A 210 19.22 12.33 -20.21
N GLY A 211 20.00 11.31 -19.85
CA GLY A 211 21.16 11.50 -19.00
C GLY A 211 22.31 12.06 -19.82
N GLU A 212 22.60 13.34 -19.66
CA GLU A 212 23.84 13.97 -20.13
C GLU A 212 24.71 14.28 -18.92
N PHE A 213 25.83 13.59 -18.78
CA PHE A 213 26.74 13.78 -17.66
C PHE A 213 28.20 13.71 -18.10
N SER A 214 29.02 14.56 -17.49
CA SER A 214 30.47 14.59 -17.65
C SER A 214 31.11 13.82 -16.51
N VAL A 215 31.96 12.86 -16.83
CA VAL A 215 32.78 12.13 -15.85
C VAL A 215 34.21 12.66 -15.94
N ASP A 216 34.69 13.24 -14.85
CA ASP A 216 36.08 13.69 -14.71
C ASP A 216 36.90 12.52 -14.14
N LEU A 217 37.91 12.08 -14.90
CA LEU A 217 38.81 11.00 -14.50
C LEU A 217 40.04 11.56 -13.76
N ALA A 218 40.69 10.70 -12.96
CA ALA A 218 41.81 11.08 -12.10
C ALA A 218 43.04 11.63 -12.87
N ASP A 219 43.16 11.34 -14.16
CA ASP A 219 44.19 11.86 -15.06
C ASP A 219 43.80 13.17 -15.77
N GLY A 220 42.65 13.77 -15.41
CA GLY A 220 42.13 15.01 -15.97
C GLY A 220 41.33 14.84 -17.26
N VAL A 221 41.14 13.61 -17.75
CA VAL A 221 40.31 13.32 -18.92
C VAL A 221 38.83 13.48 -18.57
N LYS A 222 38.08 14.19 -19.40
CA LYS A 222 36.63 14.32 -19.30
C LYS A 222 35.93 13.44 -20.32
N VAL A 223 35.01 12.59 -19.88
CA VAL A 223 34.19 11.75 -20.75
C VAL A 223 32.75 12.23 -20.68
N GLN A 224 32.19 12.62 -21.82
CA GLN A 224 30.76 12.90 -21.94
C GLN A 224 30.01 11.59 -22.14
N ILE A 225 28.99 11.37 -21.31
CA ILE A 225 28.09 10.23 -21.42
C ILE A 225 26.71 10.77 -21.74
N SER A 226 26.16 10.32 -22.87
CA SER A 226 24.79 10.61 -23.27
C SER A 226 23.98 9.31 -23.31
N GLY A 227 22.69 9.41 -22.98
CA GLY A 227 21.73 8.32 -23.12
C GLY A 227 21.29 8.02 -24.56
N ASP A 228 21.62 8.87 -25.54
CA ASP A 228 21.22 8.74 -26.95
C ASP A 228 22.37 8.45 -27.92
N GLN A 229 23.61 8.62 -27.48
CA GLN A 229 24.82 8.41 -28.26
C GLN A 229 25.77 7.49 -27.51
N ALA A 230 26.49 6.64 -28.24
CA ALA A 230 27.55 5.84 -27.64
C ALA A 230 28.62 6.76 -27.06
N ALA A 231 29.05 6.52 -25.82
CA ALA A 231 30.15 7.25 -25.21
C ALA A 231 31.41 7.10 -26.08
N VAL A 232 31.94 8.20 -26.60
CA VAL A 232 33.16 8.19 -27.40
C VAL A 232 34.36 8.16 -26.46
N ILE A 233 34.92 6.97 -26.26
CA ILE A 233 36.11 6.79 -25.42
C ILE A 233 37.35 6.78 -26.31
N THR A 234 38.28 7.68 -26.04
CA THR A 234 39.55 7.78 -26.78
C THR A 234 40.74 7.23 -25.99
N GLY A 235 41.79 6.79 -26.68
CA GLY A 235 43.08 6.45 -26.07
C GLY A 235 43.10 5.15 -25.25
N ARG A 236 43.79 5.15 -24.11
CA ARG A 236 44.02 3.95 -23.27
C ARG A 236 42.73 3.33 -22.73
N LEU A 237 41.72 4.16 -22.47
CA LEU A 237 40.41 3.76 -21.95
C LEU A 237 39.59 2.96 -22.98
N ALA A 238 39.79 3.22 -24.28
CA ALA A 238 39.14 2.46 -25.36
C ALA A 238 39.53 0.97 -25.34
N ARG A 239 40.71 0.66 -24.79
CA ARG A 239 41.27 -0.70 -24.72
C ARG A 239 40.80 -1.50 -23.51
N ILE A 240 39.95 -0.94 -22.63
CA ILE A 240 39.45 -1.62 -21.42
C ILE A 240 38.08 -2.25 -21.72
N PRO A 241 37.97 -3.58 -21.93
CA PRO A 241 36.72 -4.21 -22.34
C PRO A 241 35.62 -4.14 -21.28
N ALA A 242 36.00 -4.09 -20.00
CA ALA A 242 35.04 -3.92 -18.90
C ALA A 242 34.38 -2.52 -18.92
N LEU A 243 35.14 -1.48 -19.26
CA LEU A 243 34.64 -0.10 -19.35
C LEU A 243 33.68 0.06 -20.54
N GLN A 244 33.98 -0.58 -21.66
CA GLN A 244 33.09 -0.63 -22.83
C GLN A 244 31.75 -1.30 -22.51
N ARG A 245 31.78 -2.41 -21.76
CA ARG A 245 30.56 -3.10 -21.32
C ARG A 245 29.75 -2.28 -20.30
N ALA A 246 30.43 -1.61 -19.36
CA ALA A 246 29.77 -0.76 -18.36
C ALA A 246 29.09 0.47 -18.98
N LEU A 247 29.70 1.09 -19.99
CA LEU A 247 29.11 2.23 -20.70
C LEU A 247 28.03 1.80 -21.70
N GLY A 248 28.11 0.56 -22.20
CA GLY A 248 27.04 -0.10 -22.93
C GLY A 248 25.89 -0.57 -22.05
N PHE A 249 26.02 -0.58 -20.72
CA PHE A 249 25.04 -1.15 -19.78
C PHE A 249 23.62 -0.67 -20.04
N TYR A 250 23.43 0.66 -20.13
CA TYR A 250 22.10 1.23 -20.34
C TYR A 250 21.50 0.81 -21.70
N ARG A 251 22.31 0.82 -22.76
CA ARG A 251 21.90 0.39 -24.10
C ARG A 251 21.58 -1.12 -24.11
N LEU A 252 22.42 -1.94 -23.48
CA LEU A 252 22.27 -3.39 -23.39
C LEU A 252 21.06 -3.78 -22.53
N ALA A 253 20.74 -3.01 -21.49
CA ALA A 253 19.55 -3.22 -20.67
C ALA A 253 18.26 -2.82 -21.38
N THR A 254 18.30 -1.78 -22.24
CA THR A 254 17.09 -1.20 -22.86
C THR A 254 16.86 -1.57 -24.32
N THR A 255 17.85 -2.15 -25.00
CA THR A 255 17.75 -2.61 -26.38
C THR A 255 17.43 -4.10 -26.38
N PRO A 256 16.22 -4.52 -26.79
CA PRO A 256 15.88 -5.93 -26.91
C PRO A 256 16.83 -6.63 -27.87
N LEU A 257 17.45 -7.72 -27.41
CA LEU A 257 18.26 -8.59 -28.26
C LEU A 257 17.39 -9.77 -28.71
N PHE A 258 17.49 -10.09 -29.99
CA PHE A 258 16.76 -11.18 -30.63
C PHE A 258 17.72 -12.17 -31.27
N GLU A 259 17.26 -13.40 -31.47
CA GLU A 259 17.90 -14.40 -32.32
C GLU A 259 17.95 -13.94 -33.79
N ALA A 260 18.58 -14.73 -34.67
CA ALA A 260 18.72 -14.38 -36.08
C ALA A 260 17.40 -14.13 -36.83
N ASP A 261 16.27 -14.59 -36.27
CA ASP A 261 14.92 -14.35 -36.79
C ASP A 261 14.37 -12.94 -36.51
N GLY A 262 15.04 -12.17 -35.66
CA GLY A 262 14.65 -10.81 -35.26
C GLY A 262 13.37 -10.74 -34.43
N GLN A 263 12.85 -11.87 -33.94
CA GLN A 263 11.58 -11.96 -33.19
C GLN A 263 11.74 -12.69 -31.86
N THR A 264 12.54 -13.75 -31.82
CA THR A 264 12.73 -14.57 -30.61
C THR A 264 13.72 -13.88 -29.68
N PRO A 265 13.39 -13.59 -28.41
CA PRO A 265 14.33 -12.97 -27.48
C PRO A 265 15.60 -13.82 -27.28
N LEU A 266 16.77 -13.18 -27.35
CA LEU A 266 18.07 -13.85 -27.17
C LEU A 266 18.29 -14.22 -25.69
N LEU A 267 18.06 -15.49 -25.36
CA LEU A 267 18.13 -16.00 -23.99
C LEU A 267 19.56 -16.11 -23.43
N THR A 268 20.57 -15.99 -24.28
CA THR A 268 21.99 -15.92 -23.87
C THR A 268 22.51 -14.48 -23.76
N GLY A 269 21.62 -13.51 -23.98
CA GLY A 269 21.95 -12.08 -24.00
C GLY A 269 22.11 -11.47 -22.61
N TYR A 270 22.65 -10.25 -22.58
CA TYR A 270 22.86 -9.50 -21.35
C TYR A 270 21.57 -9.32 -20.52
N GLN A 271 20.45 -9.04 -21.19
CA GLN A 271 19.14 -8.88 -20.55
C GLN A 271 18.67 -10.16 -19.86
N ALA A 272 18.89 -11.33 -20.46
CA ALA A 272 18.57 -12.61 -19.85
C ALA A 272 19.38 -12.83 -18.56
N SER A 273 20.69 -12.51 -18.59
CA SER A 273 21.54 -12.61 -17.39
C SER A 273 21.11 -11.64 -16.27
N MET A 274 20.58 -10.46 -16.60
CA MET A 274 20.03 -9.53 -15.61
C MET A 274 18.76 -10.07 -14.94
N VAL A 275 17.88 -10.68 -15.73
CA VAL A 275 16.64 -11.31 -15.23
C VAL A 275 16.98 -12.52 -14.36
N GLU A 276 17.92 -13.37 -14.78
CA GLU A 276 18.41 -14.51 -13.99
C GLU A 276 19.01 -14.05 -12.65
N TRP A 277 19.88 -13.03 -12.68
CA TRP A 277 20.50 -12.50 -11.47
C TRP A 277 19.47 -11.83 -10.54
N GLY A 278 18.52 -11.08 -11.11
CA GLY A 278 17.40 -10.52 -10.35
C GLY A 278 16.56 -11.62 -9.69
N ASN A 279 16.28 -12.70 -10.41
CA ASN A 279 15.53 -13.85 -9.88
C ASN A 279 16.31 -14.57 -8.76
N GLN A 280 17.62 -14.76 -8.93
CA GLN A 280 18.49 -15.31 -7.88
C GLN A 280 18.50 -14.42 -6.63
N LYS A 281 18.62 -13.10 -6.80
CA LYS A 281 18.60 -12.16 -5.67
C LYS A 281 17.28 -12.12 -4.92
N LEU A 282 16.17 -12.32 -5.61
CA LEU A 282 14.85 -12.46 -4.99
C LEU A 282 14.72 -13.75 -4.17
N THR A 283 15.59 -14.74 -4.39
CA THR A 283 15.64 -16.00 -3.62
C THR A 283 16.60 -15.93 -2.42
N GLU A 284 17.46 -14.90 -2.36
CA GLU A 284 18.45 -14.70 -1.28
C GLU A 284 17.95 -13.80 -0.14
N LEU A 285 16.77 -13.18 -0.28
CA LEU A 285 16.09 -12.35 0.73
C LEU A 285 15.05 -13.17 1.48
#